data_AF-A0A4R3ZRJ0-F1
#
_entry.id   AF-A0A4R3ZRJ0-F1
#
_cell.length_a   1.000
_cell.length_b   1.000
_cell.length_c   1.000
_cell.angle_alpha   90.00
_cell.angle_beta   90.00
_cell.angle_gamma   90.00
#
_symmetry.space_group_name_H-M   'P 1'
#
loop_
_entity.id
_entity.type
_entity.pdbx_description
1 polymer ?
#
loop_
_entity_poly.entity_id
_entity_poly.type
_entity_poly.pdbx_seq_one_letter_code
_entity_poly.pdbx_strand_id
1 'polypeptide(L)' 'WLTRGARRVPYRGVDKNNSWLHHRAAALNLRRLLAMGLTHQNGAWALA' A
#
# COMPACT_ATOMS: atom_id res chain seq x y z
N TRP A 1 21.50 9.47 12.26
CA TRP A 1 21.26 8.30 11.39
C TRP A 1 19.82 8.15 10.90
N LEU A 2 18.80 8.65 11.64
CA LEU A 2 17.37 8.35 11.40
C LEU A 2 16.77 9.11 10.21
N THR A 3 17.46 10.13 9.72
CA THR A 3 16.96 11.04 8.66
C THR A 3 17.81 11.01 7.39
N ARG A 4 18.95 10.29 7.39
CA ARG A 4 19.80 10.23 6.20
C ARG A 4 19.18 9.27 5.18
N GLY A 5 18.61 9.83 4.11
CA GLY A 5 17.96 9.10 3.02
C GLY A 5 16.43 9.01 3.13
N ALA A 6 15.82 9.50 4.20
CA ALA A 6 14.36 9.50 4.33
C ALA A 6 13.74 10.51 3.35
N ARG A 7 12.87 10.02 2.45
CA ARG A 7 12.11 10.90 1.53
C ARG A 7 11.12 11.73 2.34
N ARG A 8 10.98 13.02 1.98
CA ARG A 8 10.01 13.91 2.61
C ARG A 8 8.59 13.35 2.48
N VAL A 9 7.87 13.32 3.60
CA VAL A 9 6.49 12.83 3.67
C VAL A 9 5.48 13.99 3.53
N PRO A 10 4.23 13.73 3.09
CA PRO A 10 3.30 14.80 2.70
C PRO A 10 2.66 15.56 3.87
N TYR A 11 2.48 14.93 5.03
CA TYR A 11 1.72 15.49 6.14
C TYR A 11 2.60 15.90 7.32
N ARG A 12 2.07 16.76 8.20
CA ARG A 12 2.63 16.99 9.54
C ARG A 12 2.09 15.92 10.49
N GLY A 13 2.98 15.35 11.31
CA GLY A 13 2.64 14.33 12.31
C GLY A 13 2.77 12.88 11.81
N VAL A 14 2.89 11.95 12.74
CA VAL A 14 3.16 10.53 12.43
C VAL A 14 1.92 9.84 11.87
N ASP A 15 0.76 9.99 12.52
CA ASP A 15 -0.45 9.21 12.20
C ASP A 15 -0.91 9.40 10.75
N LYS A 16 -0.97 10.65 10.29
CA LYS A 16 -1.38 10.97 8.91
C LYS A 16 -0.42 10.37 7.88
N ASN A 17 0.88 10.38 8.17
CA ASN A 17 1.88 9.81 7.28
C ASN A 17 1.87 8.27 7.31
N ASN A 18 1.60 7.67 8.47
CA ASN A 18 1.45 6.22 8.59
C ASN A 18 0.26 5.74 7.74
N SER A 19 -0.92 6.36 7.92
CA SER A 19 -2.12 6.06 7.12
C SER A 19 -1.87 6.26 5.62
N TRP A 20 -1.20 7.34 5.23
CA TRP A 20 -0.82 7.59 3.84
C TRP A 20 0.08 6.49 3.26
N LEU A 21 1.11 6.07 4.00
CA LEU A 21 2.03 5.05 3.55
C LEU A 21 1.31 3.70 3.38
N HIS A 22 0.49 3.30 4.36
CA HIS A 22 -0.29 2.07 4.29
C HIS A 22 -1.28 2.09 3.13
N HIS A 23 -2.00 3.19 2.92
CA HIS A 23 -2.94 3.31 1.81
C HIS A 23 -2.24 3.17 0.46
N ARG A 24 -1.08 3.83 0.30
CA ARG A 24 -0.29 3.74 -0.94
C ARG A 24 0.29 2.34 -1.15
N ALA A 25 0.79 1.70 -0.10
CA ALA A 25 1.29 0.34 -0.16
C ALA A 25 0.18 -0.67 -0.51
N ALA A 26 -1.02 -0.52 0.08
CA ALA A 26 -2.17 -1.35 -0.24
C ALA A 26 -2.57 -1.25 -1.71
N ALA A 27 -2.61 -0.03 -2.28
CA ALA A 27 -2.91 0.18 -3.70
C ALA A 27 -1.86 -0.48 -4.62
N LEU A 28 -0.56 -0.37 -4.28
CA LEU A 28 0.51 -1.01 -5.06
C LEU A 28 0.44 -2.54 -4.97
N ASN A 29 0.18 -3.08 -3.77
CA ASN A 29 0.01 -4.52 -3.57
C ASN A 29 -1.21 -5.04 -4.33
N LEU A 30 -2.35 -4.34 -4.29
CA LEU A 30 -3.53 -4.71 -5.08
C LEU A 30 -3.23 -4.74 -6.58
N ARG A 31 -2.51 -3.74 -7.10
CA ARG A 31 -2.09 -3.74 -8.51
C ARG A 31 -1.20 -4.93 -8.87
N ARG A 32 -0.30 -5.33 -7.97
CA ARG A 32 0.53 -6.54 -8.15
C ARG A 32 -0.30 -7.81 -8.10
N LEU A 33 -1.22 -7.91 -7.13
CA LEU A 33 -2.12 -9.06 -7.01
C LEU A 33 -2.98 -9.22 -8.27
N LEU A 34 -3.55 -8.14 -8.80
CA LEU A 34 -4.29 -8.16 -10.07
C LEU A 34 -3.41 -8.65 -11.24
N ALA A 35 -2.16 -8.20 -11.31
CA ALA A 35 -1.21 -8.70 -12.33
C ALA A 35 -0.88 -10.20 -12.16
N MET A 36 -0.95 -10.72 -10.93
CA MET A 36 -0.76 -12.13 -10.60
C MET A 36 -2.06 -12.96 -10.69
N GLY A 37 -3.13 -12.41 -11.28
CA GLY A 37 -4.37 -13.16 -11.46
C GLY A 37 -5.29 -13.15 -10.23
N LEU A 38 -5.24 -12.11 -9.39
CA LEU A 38 -6.26 -11.91 -8.36
C LEU A 38 -7.63 -11.74 -9.01
N THR A 39 -8.57 -12.60 -8.61
CA THR A 39 -9.95 -12.61 -9.05
C THR A 39 -10.89 -12.54 -7.84
N HIS A 40 -12.13 -12.11 -8.10
CA HIS A 40 -13.20 -12.09 -7.10
C HIS A 40 -14.35 -12.96 -7.58
N GLN A 41 -14.63 -14.05 -6.87
CA GLN A 41 -15.62 -15.05 -7.22
C GLN A 41 -16.45 -15.41 -5.99
N ASN A 42 -17.77 -15.42 -6.13
CA ASN A 42 -18.71 -15.80 -5.06
C ASN A 42 -18.47 -15.06 -3.72
N GLY A 43 -18.08 -13.79 -3.76
CA GLY A 43 -17.80 -12.98 -2.56
C GLY A 43 -16.43 -13.24 -1.91
N ALA A 44 -15.57 -14.03 -2.54
CA ALA A 44 -14.23 -14.34 -2.06
C ALA A 44 -13.16 -13.87 -3.07
N TRP A 45 -12.01 -13.48 -2.54
CA TRP A 45 -10.83 -13.15 -3.33
C TRP A 45 -9.93 -14.38 -3.45
N ALA A 46 -9.48 -14.69 -4.66
CA ALA A 46 -8.58 -15.82 -4.95
C ALA A 46 -7.51 -15.42 -5.96
N LEU A 47 -6.31 -16.01 -5.84
CA LEU A 47 -5.27 -15.95 -6.88
C LEU A 47 -5.44 -17.18 -7.79
N ALA A 48 -5.21 -16.99 -9.09
CA ALA A 48 -5.27 -18.05 -10.10
C ALA A 48 -4.11 -19.06 -9.97
#